data_AF-A0A023GLJ4-F1
#
_entry.id   AF-A0A023GLJ4-F1
#
_cell.length_a   1.000
_cell.length_b   1.000
_cell.length_c   1.000
_cell.angle_alpha   90.00
_cell.angle_beta   90.00
_cell.angle_gamma   90.00
#
_symmetry.space_group_name_H-M   'P 1'
#
loop_
_entity.id
_entity.type
_entity.pdbx_description
1 polymer ?
#
loop_
_entity_poly.entity_id
_entity_poly.type
_entity_poly.pdbx_seq_one_letter_code
_entity_poly.pdbx_strand_id
1 'polypeptide(L)'
;LYRSVFLHVRAGQLQQAQELAAENGHHWLAAALEGWRPHHDPNLAGGVNGASALPAEGNLYRDLWKRNCWDAAANPSCPTYERAILGALSGNVQAVLPACSTWEDQLWARMRGVVDVCVEQELRTATQQARSLEPLPQGYPSNRGTFEAVFRELQASAGTETCRGRAIMHILQRCVVLDDAISMVEEMREWTAGHATELQPLQTMRFLAHVVLLLRQVGCHTSAEAGNTILRAYVDLLIEDGHVPLVATYAAALPPSDQVSRYTRLLRGLQTKDSEEQERCLQLAQEAGLDVAVITRTLVEQVRVSGDEPIELHAAPTVPSLETTAEDREKVESLEWLLFDTSTRGEAIKQANALMRGFVCLGKIGAARETYRKLPSDSVKVAMDSWSRSAGPDGELSAEDENAMREFLCFENLLKVHTSFQEWFNQFHRRKPTPPEELAPDARFPEKVAHEHKLRSYTVELDQWRLMVSTLAREVKRDVLDVLLFIDGGWMVDQRKTATSGVDSSRGRQMAALRRLCIPQLTLLLMETLEKSGLAAHVAEVVATIASEKQELYKEFGREELGTVLQKSKAASKVLVYEGTDAFGFALQ
;
A
#
# COMPACT_ATOMS: atom_id res chain seq x y z
N LEU A 1 13.79 58.98 -12.88
CA LEU A 1 13.31 58.88 -14.27
C LEU A 1 13.82 57.63 -15.01
N TYR A 2 15.09 57.55 -15.41
CA TYR A 2 15.60 56.46 -16.28
C TYR A 2 15.33 55.04 -15.75
N ARG A 3 15.43 54.82 -14.44
CA ARG A 3 15.06 53.53 -13.83
C ARG A 3 13.59 53.16 -14.09
N SER A 4 12.66 54.09 -13.91
CA SER A 4 11.24 53.89 -14.15
C SER A 4 10.94 53.68 -15.64
N VAL A 5 11.57 54.46 -16.52
CA VAL A 5 11.47 54.28 -17.98
C VAL A 5 11.98 52.89 -18.38
N PHE A 6 13.11 52.44 -17.84
CA PHE A 6 13.63 51.10 -18.09
C PHE A 6 12.67 49.99 -17.62
N LEU A 7 12.00 50.16 -16.49
CA LEU A 7 10.98 49.22 -16.01
C LEU A 7 9.79 49.13 -16.98
N HIS A 8 9.28 50.27 -17.48
CA HIS A 8 8.22 50.28 -18.49
C HIS A 8 8.66 49.65 -19.82
N VAL A 9 9.90 49.90 -20.25
CA VAL A 9 10.48 49.26 -21.45
C VAL A 9 10.52 47.74 -21.28
N ARG A 10 10.92 47.24 -20.11
CA ARG A 10 10.94 45.80 -19.79
C ARG A 10 9.55 45.17 -19.73
N ALA A 11 8.58 45.91 -19.20
CA ALA A 11 7.19 45.47 -19.14
C ALA A 11 6.47 45.54 -20.51
N GLY A 12 7.13 46.01 -21.57
CA GLY A 12 6.52 46.22 -22.89
C GLY A 12 5.60 47.45 -22.98
N GLN A 13 5.57 48.28 -21.93
CA GLN A 13 4.74 49.48 -21.83
C GLN A 13 5.44 50.69 -22.46
N LEU A 14 5.76 50.60 -23.75
CA LEU A 14 6.57 51.61 -24.44
C LEU A 14 5.91 52.99 -24.51
N GLN A 15 4.58 53.04 -24.64
CA GLN A 15 3.83 54.29 -24.64
C GLN A 15 3.94 55.02 -23.29
N GLN A 16 3.74 54.29 -22.18
CA GLN A 16 3.91 54.85 -20.84
C GLN A 16 5.35 55.30 -20.59
N ALA A 17 6.34 54.57 -21.13
CA ALA A 17 7.75 54.95 -21.06
C ALA A 17 8.02 56.30 -21.79
N GLN A 18 7.35 56.54 -22.91
CA GLN A 18 7.46 57.79 -23.68
C GLN A 18 6.75 58.96 -23.01
N GLU A 19 5.51 58.76 -22.56
CA GLU A 19 4.74 59.75 -21.83
C GLU A 19 5.52 60.19 -20.57
N LEU A 20 6.01 59.22 -19.79
CA LEU A 20 6.83 59.50 -18.61
C LEU A 20 8.10 60.28 -18.95
N ALA A 21 8.78 59.95 -20.06
CA ALA A 21 9.96 60.69 -20.50
C ALA A 21 9.61 62.13 -20.91
N ALA A 22 8.51 62.32 -21.65
CA ALA A 22 8.06 63.63 -22.12
C ALA A 22 7.58 64.53 -20.98
N GLU A 23 6.79 64.00 -20.03
CA GLU A 23 6.30 64.72 -18.86
C GLU A 23 7.42 65.23 -17.96
N ASN A 24 8.55 64.51 -17.92
CA ASN A 24 9.74 64.90 -17.16
C ASN A 24 10.71 65.76 -17.99
N GLY A 25 10.31 66.25 -19.17
CA GLY A 25 11.11 67.14 -20.03
C GLY A 25 12.18 66.45 -20.89
N HIS A 26 12.26 65.12 -20.88
CA HIS A 26 13.17 64.34 -21.72
C HIS A 26 12.52 63.95 -23.06
N HIS A 27 12.04 64.95 -23.82
CA HIS A 27 11.41 64.74 -25.13
C HIS A 27 12.31 64.01 -26.13
N TRP A 28 13.63 64.22 -26.03
CA TRP A 28 14.62 63.50 -26.84
C TRP A 28 14.61 61.99 -26.57
N LEU A 29 14.39 61.57 -25.32
CA LEU A 29 14.32 60.17 -24.93
C LEU A 29 13.02 59.55 -25.43
N ALA A 30 11.90 60.27 -25.32
CA ALA A 30 10.62 59.86 -25.89
C ALA A 30 10.74 59.60 -27.41
N ALA A 31 11.42 60.50 -28.14
CA ALA A 31 11.71 60.32 -29.56
C ALA A 31 12.66 59.12 -29.82
N ALA A 32 13.68 58.92 -28.98
CA ALA A 32 14.58 57.78 -29.10
C ALA A 32 13.85 56.43 -28.89
N LEU A 33 12.87 56.38 -27.99
CA LEU A 33 12.03 55.20 -27.74
C LEU A 33 11.12 54.82 -28.91
N GLU A 34 10.91 55.69 -29.90
CA GLU A 34 10.16 55.37 -31.14
C GLU A 34 11.08 54.86 -32.28
N GLY A 35 12.37 55.22 -32.24
CA GLY A 35 13.28 54.98 -33.36
C GLY A 35 13.59 53.52 -33.69
N TRP A 36 13.21 52.57 -32.82
CA TRP A 36 13.39 51.14 -33.04
C TRP A 36 12.37 50.52 -34.00
N ARG A 37 11.23 51.17 -34.21
CA ARG A 37 10.13 50.64 -35.04
C ARG A 37 10.55 50.59 -36.51
N PRO A 38 10.41 49.45 -37.20
CA PRO A 38 10.61 49.38 -38.64
C PRO A 38 9.68 50.35 -39.37
N HIS A 39 10.16 50.93 -40.48
CA HIS A 39 9.33 51.77 -41.30
C HIS A 39 8.19 50.97 -41.94
N HIS A 40 6.98 51.49 -41.83
CA HIS A 40 5.79 50.92 -42.46
C HIS A 40 4.95 52.06 -43.02
N ASP A 41 4.63 51.97 -44.31
CA ASP A 41 3.64 52.84 -44.95
C ASP A 41 2.38 52.00 -45.22
N PRO A 42 1.29 52.20 -44.45
CA PRO A 42 0.03 51.50 -44.65
C PRO A 42 -0.57 51.68 -46.05
N ASN A 43 -0.21 52.78 -46.73
CA ASN A 43 -0.75 53.10 -48.06
C ASN A 43 -0.09 52.27 -49.18
N LEU A 44 1.08 51.67 -48.95
CA LEU A 44 1.79 50.84 -49.93
C LEU A 44 1.35 49.36 -49.91
N ALA A 45 0.68 48.91 -48.84
CA ALA A 45 0.28 47.51 -48.64
C ALA A 45 -1.05 47.11 -49.32
N GLY A 46 -1.60 47.96 -50.21
CA GLY A 46 -2.66 47.58 -51.15
C GLY A 46 -4.08 47.42 -50.56
N GLY A 47 -4.45 48.18 -49.52
CA GLY A 47 -5.75 48.01 -48.84
C GLY A 47 -6.49 49.28 -48.41
N VAL A 48 -6.06 50.48 -48.79
CA VAL A 48 -6.77 51.72 -48.40
C VAL A 48 -7.71 52.16 -49.53
N ASN A 49 -8.98 51.76 -49.43
CA ASN A 49 -10.05 52.35 -50.26
C ASN A 49 -10.13 53.84 -49.93
N GLY A 50 -9.80 54.67 -50.92
CA GLY A 50 -9.51 56.09 -50.77
C GLY A 50 -10.57 56.89 -50.00
N ALA A 51 -10.13 57.52 -48.92
CA ALA A 51 -10.71 58.76 -48.40
C ALA A 51 -9.70 59.59 -47.56
N SER A 52 -8.66 58.97 -47.00
CA SER A 52 -7.54 59.68 -46.33
C SER A 52 -6.26 58.85 -46.33
N ALA A 53 -5.14 59.42 -46.77
CA ALA A 53 -3.82 58.79 -46.62
C ALA A 53 -3.48 58.70 -45.12
N LEU A 54 -3.07 57.51 -44.67
CA LEU A 54 -2.58 57.31 -43.30
C LEU A 54 -1.13 57.80 -43.20
N PRO A 55 -0.68 58.34 -42.06
CA PRO A 55 0.71 58.73 -41.89
C PRO A 55 1.61 57.48 -41.94
N ALA A 56 2.78 57.60 -42.57
CA ALA A 56 3.80 56.56 -42.51
C ALA A 56 4.38 56.49 -41.09
N GLU A 57 4.59 55.28 -40.58
CA GLU A 57 5.07 55.02 -39.24
C GLU A 57 6.50 54.45 -39.24
N GLY A 58 7.16 54.55 -38.09
CA GLY A 58 8.49 53.97 -37.86
C GLY A 58 9.63 54.70 -38.57
N ASN A 59 10.82 54.11 -38.49
CA ASN A 59 12.08 54.74 -38.88
C ASN A 59 12.67 54.10 -40.15
N LEU A 60 12.72 54.86 -41.25
CA LEU A 60 13.34 54.41 -42.51
C LEU A 60 14.84 54.16 -42.37
N TYR A 61 15.51 54.96 -41.52
CA TYR A 61 16.95 54.92 -41.25
C TYR A 61 17.25 54.29 -39.88
N ARG A 62 16.55 53.19 -39.57
CA ARG A 62 16.69 52.45 -38.30
C ARG A 62 18.12 51.95 -38.05
N ASP A 63 18.87 51.60 -39.09
CA ASP A 63 20.28 51.20 -39.01
C ASP A 63 21.18 52.31 -38.41
N LEU A 64 21.02 53.56 -38.87
CA LEU A 64 21.74 54.72 -38.32
C LEU A 64 21.33 54.99 -36.87
N TRP A 65 20.02 54.93 -36.59
CA TRP A 65 19.50 55.07 -35.22
C TRP A 65 20.07 54.00 -34.28
N LYS A 66 20.08 52.73 -34.73
CA LYS A 66 20.59 51.60 -33.94
C LYS A 66 22.08 51.76 -33.66
N ARG A 67 22.86 52.22 -34.65
CA ARG A 67 24.28 52.51 -34.48
C ARG A 67 24.51 53.59 -33.42
N ASN A 68 23.78 54.70 -33.51
CA ASN A 68 23.88 55.79 -32.53
C ASN A 68 23.47 55.35 -31.12
N CYS A 69 22.39 54.57 -30.99
CA CYS A 69 21.97 54.03 -29.70
C CYS A 69 22.99 53.06 -29.12
N TRP A 70 23.65 52.25 -29.95
CA TRP A 70 24.72 51.35 -29.51
C TRP A 70 25.91 52.12 -28.97
N ASP A 71 26.38 53.13 -29.70
CA ASP A 71 27.54 53.95 -29.32
C ASP A 71 27.25 54.75 -28.03
N ALA A 72 26.03 55.27 -27.88
CA ALA A 72 25.57 55.90 -26.64
C ALA A 72 25.49 54.92 -25.46
N ALA A 73 25.00 53.70 -25.68
CA ALA A 73 24.94 52.67 -24.63
C ALA A 73 26.33 52.18 -24.20
N ALA A 74 27.30 52.19 -25.11
CA ALA A 74 28.69 51.83 -24.86
C ALA A 74 29.45 52.91 -24.08
N ASN A 75 28.98 54.16 -24.05
CA ASN A 75 29.64 55.27 -23.39
C ASN A 75 29.64 55.09 -21.85
N PRO A 76 30.80 54.95 -21.19
CA PRO A 76 30.89 54.80 -19.74
C PRO A 76 30.42 56.02 -18.94
N SER A 77 30.41 57.21 -19.55
CA SER A 77 29.96 58.46 -18.91
C SER A 77 28.44 58.54 -18.77
N CYS A 78 27.69 57.71 -19.50
CA CYS A 78 26.23 57.68 -19.42
C CYS A 78 25.74 56.90 -18.18
N PRO A 79 24.65 57.33 -17.52
CA PRO A 79 24.05 56.61 -16.39
C PRO A 79 23.67 55.17 -16.73
N THR A 80 23.80 54.25 -15.76
CA THR A 80 23.55 52.81 -15.96
C THR A 80 22.18 52.50 -16.57
N TYR A 81 21.10 53.11 -16.08
CA TYR A 81 19.75 52.87 -16.59
C TYR A 81 19.49 53.51 -17.96
N GLU A 82 20.17 54.61 -18.28
CA GLU A 82 20.11 55.22 -19.62
C GLU A 82 20.80 54.32 -20.65
N ARG A 83 21.99 53.82 -20.30
CA ARG A 83 22.72 52.81 -21.08
C ARG A 83 21.90 51.53 -21.25
N ALA A 84 21.16 51.12 -20.23
CA ALA A 84 20.30 49.93 -20.30
C ALA A 84 19.08 50.15 -21.21
N ILE A 85 18.46 51.33 -21.23
CA ILE A 85 17.36 51.64 -22.17
C ILE A 85 17.87 51.59 -23.61
N LEU A 86 18.93 52.33 -23.91
CA LEU A 86 19.50 52.41 -25.26
C LEU A 86 20.11 51.07 -25.69
N GLY A 87 20.73 50.36 -24.75
CA GLY A 87 21.28 49.03 -24.95
C GLY A 87 20.21 48.00 -25.26
N ALA A 88 19.10 48.01 -24.52
CA ALA A 88 17.97 47.14 -24.81
C ALA A 88 17.44 47.42 -26.22
N LEU A 89 17.27 48.69 -26.57
CA LEU A 89 16.75 49.11 -27.86
C LEU A 89 17.67 48.80 -29.06
N SER A 90 18.98 48.83 -28.86
CA SER A 90 20.01 48.58 -29.89
C SER A 90 20.56 47.14 -29.91
N GLY A 91 20.16 46.28 -28.97
CA GLY A 91 20.67 44.91 -28.85
C GLY A 91 21.99 44.78 -28.09
N ASN A 92 22.49 45.84 -27.45
CA ASN A 92 23.71 45.81 -26.64
C ASN A 92 23.45 45.19 -25.26
N VAL A 93 23.48 43.85 -25.18
CA VAL A 93 23.22 43.10 -23.94
C VAL A 93 24.17 43.51 -22.82
N GLN A 94 25.45 43.77 -23.11
CA GLN A 94 26.46 44.13 -22.11
C GLN A 94 26.17 45.46 -21.42
N ALA A 95 25.51 46.40 -22.10
CA ALA A 95 25.06 47.66 -21.51
C ALA A 95 23.82 47.49 -20.61
N VAL A 96 23.02 46.43 -20.82
CA VAL A 96 21.78 46.16 -20.08
C VAL A 96 22.02 45.35 -18.81
N LEU A 97 22.95 44.39 -18.84
CA LEU A 97 23.23 43.48 -17.72
C LEU A 97 23.52 44.19 -16.38
N PRO A 98 24.26 45.32 -16.32
CA PRO A 98 24.49 46.04 -15.05
C PRO A 98 23.23 46.62 -14.39
N ALA A 99 22.14 46.78 -15.15
CA ALA A 99 20.84 47.22 -14.64
C ALA A 99 19.91 46.04 -14.27
N CYS A 100 20.35 44.80 -14.48
CA CYS A 100 19.57 43.59 -14.24
C CYS A 100 19.99 42.94 -12.91
N SER A 101 19.06 42.88 -11.96
CA SER A 101 19.32 42.44 -10.59
C SER A 101 18.87 41.00 -10.30
N THR A 102 17.83 40.52 -10.97
CA THR A 102 17.28 39.18 -10.76
C THR A 102 17.61 38.23 -11.91
N TRP A 103 17.41 36.93 -11.69
CA TRP A 103 17.50 35.92 -12.74
C TRP A 103 16.57 36.23 -13.92
N GLU A 104 15.34 36.66 -13.65
CA GLU A 104 14.35 37.03 -14.67
C GLU A 104 14.80 38.27 -15.46
N ASP A 105 15.43 39.24 -14.79
CA ASP A 105 15.99 40.43 -15.44
C ASP A 105 17.09 40.05 -16.44
N GLN A 106 18.00 39.17 -16.01
CA GLN A 106 19.13 38.71 -16.83
C GLN A 106 18.66 37.81 -17.98
N LEU A 107 17.68 36.94 -17.74
CA LEU A 107 17.05 36.11 -18.77
C LEU A 107 16.43 36.98 -19.86
N TRP A 108 15.62 37.96 -19.46
CA TRP A 108 14.97 38.91 -20.38
C TRP A 108 16.00 39.64 -21.24
N ALA A 109 17.07 40.17 -20.64
CA ALA A 109 18.09 40.94 -21.35
C ALA A 109 18.81 40.10 -22.43
N ARG A 110 19.18 38.87 -22.09
CA ARG A 110 19.86 37.95 -23.02
C ARG A 110 18.93 37.45 -24.13
N MET A 111 17.70 37.04 -23.80
CA MET A 111 16.69 36.64 -24.79
C MET A 111 16.34 37.77 -25.75
N ARG A 112 16.20 38.99 -25.22
CA ARG A 112 15.95 40.17 -26.05
C ARG A 112 17.10 40.44 -27.02
N GLY A 113 18.34 40.22 -26.61
CA GLY A 113 19.50 40.28 -27.49
C GLY A 113 19.42 39.28 -28.64
N VAL A 114 19.10 38.02 -28.36
CA VAL A 114 18.89 36.98 -29.40
C VAL A 114 17.79 37.38 -30.39
N VAL A 115 16.65 37.85 -29.89
CA VAL A 115 15.55 38.32 -30.75
C VAL A 115 15.97 39.51 -31.60
N ASP A 116 16.71 40.47 -31.04
CA ASP A 116 17.20 41.63 -31.78
C ASP A 116 18.16 41.21 -32.91
N VAL A 117 19.06 40.25 -32.68
CA VAL A 117 19.95 39.72 -33.73
C VAL A 117 19.16 39.04 -34.84
N CYS A 118 18.18 38.20 -34.50
CA CYS A 118 17.32 37.55 -35.49
C CYS A 118 16.55 38.58 -36.34
N VAL A 119 15.90 39.55 -35.69
CA VAL A 119 15.13 40.60 -36.38
C VAL A 119 16.05 41.46 -37.25
N GLU A 120 17.22 41.84 -36.75
CA GLU A 120 18.18 42.66 -37.49
C GLU A 120 18.68 41.95 -38.75
N GLN A 121 18.97 40.65 -38.67
CA GLN A 121 19.41 39.87 -39.83
C GLN A 121 18.33 39.82 -40.92
N GLU A 122 17.07 39.55 -40.54
CA GLU A 122 15.95 39.53 -41.51
C GLU A 122 15.70 40.91 -42.11
N LEU A 123 15.67 41.97 -41.29
CA LEU A 123 15.50 43.35 -41.76
C LEU A 123 16.61 43.77 -42.72
N ARG A 124 17.87 43.41 -42.41
CA ARG A 124 19.01 43.72 -43.27
C ARG A 124 18.90 42.98 -44.61
N THR A 125 18.59 41.69 -44.61
CA THR A 125 18.39 40.92 -45.86
C THR A 125 17.28 41.54 -46.72
N ALA A 126 16.15 41.92 -46.10
CA ALA A 126 15.04 42.54 -46.82
C ALA A 126 15.38 43.95 -47.36
N THR A 127 16.18 44.73 -46.63
CA THR A 127 16.45 46.15 -46.97
C THR A 127 17.69 46.34 -47.85
N GLN A 128 18.61 45.36 -47.89
CA GLN A 128 19.85 45.41 -48.68
C GLN A 128 19.62 45.65 -50.18
N GLN A 129 18.47 45.23 -50.71
CA GLN A 129 18.11 45.43 -52.11
C GLN A 129 17.67 46.88 -52.40
N ALA A 130 17.18 47.60 -51.38
CA ALA A 130 16.61 48.94 -51.54
C ALA A 130 17.63 50.05 -51.27
N ARG A 131 18.57 49.85 -50.33
CA ARG A 131 19.62 50.84 -50.02
C ARG A 131 20.85 50.22 -49.36
N SER A 132 21.96 50.95 -49.43
CA SER A 132 23.14 50.67 -48.60
C SER A 132 22.82 50.89 -47.12
N LEU A 133 23.24 49.95 -46.27
CA LEU A 133 22.99 49.96 -44.83
C LEU A 133 24.28 50.24 -44.06
N GLU A 134 24.17 50.98 -42.95
CA GLU A 134 25.28 51.22 -42.03
C GLU A 134 25.83 49.88 -41.47
N PRO A 135 27.15 49.66 -41.40
CA PRO A 135 27.72 48.46 -40.80
C PRO A 135 27.33 48.29 -39.33
N LEU A 136 27.14 47.04 -38.91
CA LEU A 136 26.87 46.73 -37.51
C LEU A 136 28.03 47.17 -36.60
N PRO A 137 27.73 47.58 -35.35
CA PRO A 137 28.75 47.94 -34.38
C PRO A 137 29.75 46.82 -34.09
N GLN A 138 30.98 47.20 -33.72
CA GLN A 138 31.98 46.25 -33.25
C GLN A 138 31.50 45.61 -31.93
N GLY A 139 31.49 44.27 -31.87
CA GLY A 139 30.95 43.52 -30.74
C GLY A 139 29.46 43.15 -30.85
N TYR A 140 28.77 43.56 -31.93
CA TYR A 140 27.44 43.03 -32.23
C TYR A 140 27.54 41.55 -32.65
N PRO A 141 26.70 40.64 -32.12
CA PRO A 141 26.80 39.22 -32.45
C PRO A 141 26.54 38.93 -33.93
N SER A 142 27.45 38.18 -34.57
CA SER A 142 27.28 37.75 -35.97
C SER A 142 26.35 36.54 -36.11
N ASN A 143 26.28 35.69 -35.09
CA ASN A 143 25.43 34.50 -35.07
C ASN A 143 24.12 34.81 -34.32
N ARG A 144 23.00 34.21 -34.77
CA ARG A 144 21.69 34.38 -34.13
C ARG A 144 21.67 34.01 -32.64
N GLY A 145 22.58 33.13 -32.22
CA GLY A 145 22.55 32.55 -30.88
C GLY A 145 21.38 31.58 -30.73
N THR A 146 21.36 30.83 -29.63
CA THR A 146 20.28 29.91 -29.31
C THR A 146 19.86 30.10 -27.85
N PHE A 147 18.63 29.74 -27.50
CA PHE A 147 18.15 29.86 -26.13
C PHE A 147 18.91 28.92 -25.18
N GLU A 148 19.43 27.79 -25.64
CA GLU A 148 20.30 26.90 -24.85
C GLU A 148 21.59 27.62 -24.44
N ALA A 149 22.20 28.40 -25.35
CA ALA A 149 23.38 29.20 -25.04
C ALA A 149 23.06 30.27 -23.99
N VAL A 150 21.89 30.93 -24.11
CA VAL A 150 21.42 31.91 -23.12
C VAL A 150 21.31 31.31 -21.73
N PHE A 151 20.69 30.13 -21.59
CA PHE A 151 20.56 29.47 -20.28
C PHE A 151 21.91 28.99 -19.73
N ARG A 152 22.83 28.52 -20.59
CA ARG A 152 24.20 28.15 -20.18
C ARG A 152 24.96 29.35 -19.61
N GLU A 153 24.88 30.49 -20.28
CA GLU A 153 25.50 31.73 -19.81
C GLU A 153 24.85 32.26 -18.53
N LEU A 154 23.52 32.12 -18.41
CA LEU A 154 22.77 32.54 -17.23
C LEU A 154 23.15 31.70 -16.00
N GLN A 155 23.32 30.40 -16.17
CA GLN A 155 23.82 29.51 -15.12
C GLN A 155 25.26 29.86 -14.70
N ALA A 156 26.09 30.29 -15.65
CA ALA A 156 27.45 30.75 -15.35
C ALA A 156 27.50 32.13 -14.67
N SER A 157 26.48 32.99 -14.87
CA SER A 157 26.41 34.32 -14.27
C SER A 157 25.63 34.39 -12.96
N ALA A 158 24.83 33.37 -12.65
CA ALA A 158 24.09 33.29 -11.40
C ALA A 158 25.05 33.05 -10.22
N GLY A 159 25.28 34.08 -9.40
CA GLY A 159 25.73 33.88 -8.04
C GLY A 159 24.68 33.07 -7.29
N THR A 160 25.11 32.08 -6.52
CA THR A 160 24.29 31.12 -5.76
C THR A 160 22.97 31.72 -5.24
N GLU A 161 21.85 31.43 -5.93
CA GLU A 161 20.54 31.87 -5.48
C GLU A 161 20.23 31.27 -4.10
N THR A 162 19.85 32.12 -3.15
CA THR A 162 19.75 31.77 -1.72
C THR A 162 18.45 31.03 -1.38
N CYS A 163 17.50 30.89 -2.32
CA CYS A 163 16.19 30.28 -2.09
C CYS A 163 15.94 29.05 -2.99
N ARG A 164 16.10 27.85 -2.40
CA ARG A 164 16.03 26.54 -3.09
C ARG A 164 14.73 26.29 -3.87
N GLY A 165 13.60 26.83 -3.40
CA GLY A 165 12.29 26.68 -4.07
C GLY A 165 12.15 27.49 -5.36
N ARG A 166 12.86 28.63 -5.46
CA ARG A 166 12.90 29.42 -6.72
C ARG A 166 13.80 28.75 -7.76
N ALA A 167 14.88 28.13 -7.30
CA ALA A 167 15.81 27.41 -8.17
C ALA A 167 15.13 26.31 -8.99
N ILE A 168 14.28 25.47 -8.36
CA ILE A 168 13.55 24.44 -9.12
C ILE A 168 12.56 25.05 -10.11
N MET A 169 11.85 26.14 -9.77
CA MET A 169 10.94 26.81 -10.71
C MET A 169 11.69 27.37 -11.92
N HIS A 170 12.87 27.95 -11.74
CA HIS A 170 13.71 28.43 -12.85
C HIS A 170 14.23 27.29 -13.73
N ILE A 171 14.58 26.14 -13.14
CA ILE A 171 14.95 24.93 -13.90
C ILE A 171 13.78 24.48 -14.76
N LEU A 172 12.56 24.44 -14.22
CA LEU A 172 11.36 24.06 -14.97
C LEU A 172 11.04 25.05 -16.08
N GLN A 173 11.14 26.36 -15.81
CA GLN A 173 10.99 27.40 -16.84
C GLN A 173 12.00 27.22 -17.98
N ARG A 174 13.26 26.91 -17.66
CA ARG A 174 14.29 26.59 -18.66
C ARG A 174 13.86 25.40 -19.52
N CYS A 175 13.46 24.29 -18.89
CA CYS A 175 13.07 23.09 -19.62
C CYS A 175 11.83 23.32 -20.51
N VAL A 176 10.84 24.09 -20.04
CA VAL A 176 9.66 24.44 -20.85
C VAL A 176 10.04 25.31 -22.05
N VAL A 177 10.92 26.31 -21.87
CA VAL A 177 11.37 27.17 -22.97
C VAL A 177 12.19 26.40 -24.00
N LEU A 178 12.97 25.42 -23.56
CA LEU A 178 13.80 24.58 -24.43
C LEU A 178 13.08 23.34 -24.98
N ASP A 179 11.79 23.15 -24.65
CA ASP A 179 10.98 21.98 -25.01
C ASP A 179 11.63 20.63 -24.59
N ASP A 180 12.30 20.63 -23.43
CA ASP A 180 13.02 19.47 -22.90
C ASP A 180 12.28 18.84 -21.71
N ALA A 181 11.23 18.08 -22.05
CA ALA A 181 10.40 17.40 -21.05
C ALA A 181 11.13 16.24 -20.32
N ILE A 182 12.14 15.63 -20.95
CA ILE A 182 12.88 14.51 -20.37
C ILE A 182 13.75 15.02 -19.22
N SER A 183 14.60 16.01 -19.49
CA SER A 183 15.44 16.60 -18.43
C SER A 183 14.60 17.27 -17.36
N MET A 184 13.44 17.86 -17.70
CA MET A 184 12.53 18.43 -16.71
C MET A 184 12.17 17.42 -15.61
N VAL A 185 11.71 16.22 -15.97
CA VAL A 185 11.26 15.21 -15.02
C VAL A 185 12.44 14.60 -14.24
N GLU A 186 13.60 14.46 -14.88
CA GLU A 186 14.82 13.97 -14.21
C GLU A 186 15.36 14.96 -13.17
N GLU A 187 15.38 16.26 -13.48
CA GLU A 187 15.77 17.34 -12.57
C GLU A 187 14.79 17.45 -11.39
N MET A 188 13.49 17.27 -11.66
CA MET A 188 12.47 17.16 -10.60
C MET A 188 12.75 15.97 -9.69
N ARG A 189 13.10 14.80 -10.25
CA ARG A 189 13.43 13.61 -9.46
C ARG A 189 14.67 13.85 -8.60
N GLU A 190 15.73 14.40 -9.17
CA GLU A 190 16.96 14.71 -8.44
C GLU A 190 16.70 15.71 -7.30
N TRP A 191 15.89 16.74 -7.57
CA TRP A 191 15.44 17.67 -6.54
C TRP A 191 14.67 16.94 -5.43
N THR A 192 13.73 16.05 -5.76
CA THR A 192 12.99 15.29 -4.72
C THR A 192 13.91 14.36 -3.91
N ALA A 193 14.90 13.72 -4.54
CA ALA A 193 15.82 12.80 -3.89
C ALA A 193 16.81 13.52 -2.97
N GLY A 194 17.34 14.66 -3.40
CA GLY A 194 18.25 15.49 -2.61
C GLY A 194 17.62 16.10 -1.35
N HIS A 195 16.28 16.09 -1.26
CA HIS A 195 15.52 16.65 -0.14
C HIS A 195 14.71 15.59 0.60
N ALA A 196 15.07 14.29 0.51
CA ALA A 196 14.36 13.23 1.21
C ALA A 196 14.45 13.33 2.75
N THR A 197 15.42 14.09 3.27
CA THR A 197 15.71 14.23 4.72
C THR A 197 15.14 15.50 5.35
N GLU A 198 14.67 16.46 4.55
CA GLU A 198 14.06 17.71 5.01
C GLU A 198 12.53 17.64 4.80
N LEU A 199 11.75 18.31 5.66
CA LEU A 199 10.30 18.44 5.46
C LEU A 199 10.03 19.18 4.13
N GLN A 200 9.68 18.42 3.10
CA GLN A 200 9.39 18.98 1.79
C GLN A 200 8.09 19.81 1.86
N PRO A 201 8.08 21.06 1.35
CA PRO A 201 6.85 21.82 1.31
C PRO A 201 5.80 21.10 0.45
N LEU A 202 4.66 20.72 1.05
CA LEU A 202 3.56 20.01 0.38
C LEU A 202 3.13 20.69 -0.93
N GLN A 203 3.19 22.02 -0.96
CA GLN A 203 2.82 22.83 -2.12
C GLN A 203 3.75 22.62 -3.32
N THR A 204 5.05 22.50 -3.10
CA THR A 204 6.03 22.25 -4.16
C THR A 204 5.86 20.84 -4.69
N MET A 205 5.71 19.85 -3.81
CA MET A 205 5.50 18.46 -4.21
C MET A 205 4.19 18.26 -4.95
N ARG A 206 3.13 18.95 -4.50
CA ARG A 206 1.87 19.04 -5.23
C ARG A 206 2.10 19.57 -6.63
N PHE A 207 2.77 20.71 -6.79
CA PHE A 207 3.05 21.28 -8.11
C PHE A 207 3.82 20.30 -9.00
N LEU A 208 4.89 19.68 -8.50
CA LEU A 208 5.69 18.70 -9.26
C LEU A 208 4.85 17.49 -9.71
N ALA A 209 4.02 16.93 -8.82
CA ALA A 209 3.12 15.83 -9.16
C ALA A 209 2.14 16.22 -10.28
N HIS A 210 1.55 17.41 -10.22
CA HIS A 210 0.62 17.89 -11.26
C HIS A 210 1.33 18.15 -12.60
N VAL A 211 2.58 18.62 -12.58
CA VAL A 211 3.39 18.76 -13.79
C VAL A 211 3.61 17.38 -14.43
N VAL A 212 3.98 16.35 -13.65
CA VAL A 212 4.12 14.97 -14.18
C VAL A 212 2.81 14.48 -14.81
N LEU A 213 1.67 14.67 -14.12
CA LEU A 213 0.36 14.25 -14.63
C LEU A 213 -0.02 15.00 -15.91
N LEU A 214 0.22 16.30 -15.97
CA LEU A 214 -0.03 17.12 -17.15
C LEU A 214 0.83 16.66 -18.34
N LEU A 215 2.12 16.42 -18.13
CA LEU A 215 3.03 15.95 -19.19
C LEU A 215 2.59 14.60 -19.77
N ARG A 216 2.11 13.69 -18.90
CA ARG A 216 1.53 12.41 -19.33
C ARG A 216 0.27 12.61 -20.16
N GLN A 217 -0.62 13.52 -19.74
CA GLN A 217 -1.88 13.80 -20.44
C GLN A 217 -1.66 14.45 -21.81
N VAL A 218 -0.66 15.34 -21.92
CA VAL A 218 -0.28 15.99 -23.19
C VAL A 218 0.44 15.01 -24.13
N GLY A 219 0.94 13.88 -23.61
CA GLY A 219 1.67 12.88 -24.41
C GLY A 219 3.16 13.23 -24.61
N CYS A 220 3.74 14.02 -23.72
CA CYS A 220 5.17 14.33 -23.77
C CYS A 220 6.02 13.08 -23.49
N HIS A 221 7.07 12.88 -24.27
CA HIS A 221 8.03 11.81 -24.06
C HIS A 221 8.83 12.12 -22.78
N THR A 222 8.58 11.36 -21.71
CA THR A 222 9.19 11.55 -20.40
C THR A 222 9.65 10.23 -19.82
N SER A 223 10.59 10.29 -18.87
CA SER A 223 11.02 9.13 -18.08
C SER A 223 9.88 8.69 -17.15
N ALA A 224 9.24 7.56 -17.48
CA ALA A 224 8.12 7.03 -16.71
C ALA A 224 8.50 6.77 -15.25
N GLU A 225 9.70 6.23 -15.01
CA GLU A 225 10.18 5.87 -13.67
C GLU A 225 10.53 7.10 -12.82
N ALA A 226 11.09 8.15 -13.43
CA ALA A 226 11.31 9.41 -12.72
C ALA A 226 9.98 10.06 -12.33
N GLY A 227 8.99 10.08 -13.23
CA GLY A 227 7.64 10.53 -12.91
C GLY A 227 6.97 9.71 -11.80
N ASN A 228 7.09 8.38 -11.86
CA ASN A 228 6.57 7.49 -10.81
C ASN A 228 7.24 7.75 -9.47
N THR A 229 8.55 7.99 -9.43
CA THR A 229 9.28 8.29 -8.20
C THR A 229 8.75 9.56 -7.52
N ILE A 230 8.49 10.61 -8.30
CA ILE A 230 7.91 11.86 -7.79
C ILE A 230 6.49 11.64 -7.26
N LEU A 231 5.66 10.91 -8.01
CA LEU A 231 4.30 10.57 -7.58
C LEU A 231 4.29 9.69 -6.33
N ARG A 232 5.21 8.72 -6.21
CA ARG A 232 5.39 7.90 -4.99
C ARG A 232 5.74 8.78 -3.80
N ALA A 233 6.70 9.68 -3.95
CA ALA A 233 7.09 10.61 -2.88
C ALA A 233 5.93 11.53 -2.47
N TYR A 234 5.13 12.01 -3.43
CA TYR A 234 3.96 12.82 -3.13
C TYR A 234 2.86 12.04 -2.41
N VAL A 235 2.55 10.82 -2.87
CA VAL A 235 1.63 9.90 -2.17
C VAL A 235 2.13 9.60 -0.76
N ASP A 236 3.43 9.43 -0.58
CA ASP A 236 4.03 9.17 0.72
C ASP A 236 3.83 10.33 1.70
N LEU A 237 4.04 11.56 1.23
CA LEU A 237 3.76 12.78 1.99
C LEU A 237 2.28 12.95 2.32
N LEU A 238 1.37 12.60 1.39
CA LEU A 238 -0.08 12.67 1.65
C LEU A 238 -0.52 11.66 2.73
N ILE A 239 0.12 10.50 2.79
CA ILE A 239 -0.12 9.50 3.85
C ILE A 239 0.38 10.05 5.20
N GLU A 240 1.57 10.64 5.23
CA GLU A 240 2.17 11.20 6.45
C GLU A 240 1.39 12.41 7.01
N ASP A 241 0.85 13.26 6.12
CA ASP A 241 0.05 14.45 6.48
C ASP A 241 -1.44 14.12 6.74
N GLY A 242 -1.85 12.86 6.60
CA GLY A 242 -3.22 12.40 6.89
C GLY A 242 -4.27 12.79 5.85
N HIS A 243 -3.88 13.15 4.63
CA HIS A 243 -4.79 13.53 3.55
C HIS A 243 -5.36 12.33 2.77
N VAL A 244 -6.02 11.42 3.51
CA VAL A 244 -6.54 10.13 3.04
C VAL A 244 -7.37 10.21 1.75
N PRO A 245 -8.33 11.16 1.57
CA PRO A 245 -9.18 11.18 0.38
C PRO A 245 -8.43 11.36 -0.94
N LEU A 246 -7.29 12.07 -0.89
CA LEU A 246 -6.50 12.37 -2.07
C LEU A 246 -5.58 11.21 -2.48
N VAL A 247 -5.21 10.34 -1.51
CA VAL A 247 -4.27 9.25 -1.75
C VAL A 247 -4.78 8.29 -2.82
N ALA A 248 -6.09 7.97 -2.83
CA ALA A 248 -6.67 7.06 -3.81
C ALA A 248 -6.47 7.56 -5.26
N THR A 249 -6.75 8.85 -5.50
CA THR A 249 -6.64 9.47 -6.83
C THR A 249 -5.20 9.51 -7.33
N TYR A 250 -4.24 9.90 -6.47
CA TYR A 250 -2.84 9.97 -6.88
C TYR A 250 -2.17 8.58 -6.96
N ALA A 251 -2.58 7.63 -6.12
CA ALA A 251 -2.11 6.25 -6.20
C ALA A 251 -2.55 5.59 -7.51
N ALA A 252 -3.79 5.85 -7.99
CA ALA A 252 -4.28 5.30 -9.25
C ALA A 252 -3.42 5.69 -10.47
N ALA A 253 -2.66 6.80 -10.40
CA ALA A 253 -1.75 7.22 -11.45
C ALA A 253 -0.38 6.49 -11.44
N LEU A 254 -0.12 5.62 -10.46
CA LEU A 254 1.09 4.80 -10.35
C LEU A 254 0.92 3.43 -11.02
N PRO A 255 2.02 2.69 -11.26
CA PRO A 255 1.96 1.29 -11.70
C PRO A 255 1.23 0.38 -10.68
N PRO A 256 0.63 -0.74 -11.12
CA PRO A 256 -0.15 -1.63 -10.24
C PRO A 256 0.61 -2.13 -9.00
N SER A 257 1.91 -2.42 -9.11
CA SER A 257 2.72 -2.85 -7.97
C SER A 257 2.84 -1.77 -6.88
N ASP A 258 2.95 -0.52 -7.30
CA ASP A 258 3.10 0.63 -6.42
C ASP A 258 1.76 1.06 -5.82
N GLN A 259 0.68 0.96 -6.60
CA GLN A 259 -0.69 1.13 -6.12
C GLN A 259 -0.94 0.24 -4.90
N VAL A 260 -0.70 -1.07 -5.04
CA VAL A 260 -0.90 -2.03 -3.95
C VAL A 260 0.00 -1.73 -2.77
N SER A 261 1.30 -1.50 -3.00
CA SER A 261 2.27 -1.22 -1.95
C SER A 261 1.92 0.03 -1.12
N ARG A 262 1.59 1.14 -1.80
CA ARG A 262 1.29 2.43 -1.14
C ARG A 262 -0.06 2.44 -0.45
N TYR A 263 -1.07 1.88 -1.09
CA TYR A 263 -2.39 1.83 -0.49
C TYR A 263 -2.42 0.86 0.71
N THR A 264 -1.71 -0.28 0.63
CA THR A 264 -1.51 -1.18 1.79
C THR A 264 -0.81 -0.45 2.95
N ARG A 265 0.19 0.39 2.64
CA ARG A 265 0.89 1.21 3.65
C ARG A 265 -0.04 2.23 4.31
N LEU A 266 -0.91 2.89 3.54
CA LEU A 266 -1.96 3.77 4.07
C LEU A 266 -2.87 3.00 5.04
N LEU A 267 -3.41 1.86 4.60
CA LEU A 267 -4.33 1.06 5.42
C LEU A 267 -3.68 0.54 6.71
N ARG A 268 -2.38 0.22 6.69
CA ARG A 268 -1.62 -0.11 7.91
C ARG A 268 -1.47 1.10 8.83
N GLY A 269 -1.21 2.30 8.28
CA GLY A 269 -1.11 3.53 9.07
C GLY A 269 -2.43 3.90 9.78
N LEU A 270 -3.57 3.48 9.21
CA LEU A 270 -4.91 3.67 9.77
C LEU A 270 -5.27 2.63 10.85
N GLN A 271 -4.28 1.95 11.46
CA GLN A 271 -4.45 0.92 12.50
C GLN A 271 -5.16 1.38 13.80
N THR A 272 -5.76 2.57 13.85
CA THR A 272 -6.47 3.09 15.03
C THR A 272 -7.94 3.44 14.75
N LYS A 273 -8.78 2.38 14.77
CA LYS A 273 -10.11 2.34 15.42
C LYS A 273 -11.29 3.21 14.91
N ASP A 274 -11.50 3.35 13.61
CA ASP A 274 -12.85 3.68 13.10
C ASP A 274 -13.21 2.84 11.87
N SER A 275 -14.13 1.89 12.04
CA SER A 275 -14.63 1.02 10.96
C SER A 275 -15.25 1.84 9.82
N GLU A 276 -15.84 3.00 10.11
CA GLU A 276 -16.39 3.93 9.12
C GLU A 276 -15.30 4.58 8.26
N GLU A 277 -14.17 4.98 8.85
CA GLU A 277 -13.05 5.54 8.10
C GLU A 277 -12.40 4.50 7.18
N GLN A 278 -12.28 3.26 7.68
CA GLN A 278 -11.79 2.13 6.89
C GLN A 278 -12.68 1.85 5.68
N GLU A 279 -13.99 1.78 5.89
CA GLU A 279 -14.96 1.57 4.81
C GLU A 279 -14.91 2.71 3.78
N ARG A 280 -14.87 3.95 4.26
CA ARG A 280 -14.72 5.14 3.41
C ARG A 280 -13.43 5.11 2.58
N CYS A 281 -12.31 4.63 3.13
CA CYS A 281 -11.08 4.44 2.37
C CYS A 281 -11.28 3.43 1.23
N LEU A 282 -11.84 2.26 1.53
CA LEU A 282 -12.07 1.22 0.53
C LEU A 282 -13.03 1.71 -0.57
N GLN A 283 -14.06 2.48 -0.22
CA GLN A 283 -14.95 3.12 -1.19
C GLN A 283 -14.18 4.08 -2.11
N LEU A 284 -13.33 4.95 -1.56
CA LEU A 284 -12.48 5.85 -2.34
C LEU A 284 -11.50 5.11 -3.25
N ALA A 285 -10.95 3.98 -2.79
CA ALA A 285 -10.10 3.13 -3.61
C ALA A 285 -10.86 2.55 -4.81
N GLN A 286 -12.08 2.07 -4.56
CA GLN A 286 -12.96 1.54 -5.59
C GLN A 286 -13.37 2.61 -6.61
N GLU A 287 -13.73 3.82 -6.15
CA GLU A 287 -14.05 4.97 -7.00
C GLU A 287 -12.86 5.40 -7.87
N ALA A 288 -11.63 5.32 -7.34
CA ALA A 288 -10.41 5.62 -8.07
C ALA A 288 -9.98 4.50 -9.03
N GLY A 289 -10.67 3.35 -9.04
CA GLY A 289 -10.37 2.20 -9.90
C GLY A 289 -9.20 1.34 -9.41
N LEU A 290 -8.86 1.40 -8.12
CA LEU A 290 -7.86 0.52 -7.51
C LEU A 290 -8.43 -0.88 -7.27
N ASP A 291 -7.57 -1.90 -7.37
CA ASP A 291 -7.94 -3.28 -7.08
C ASP A 291 -8.00 -3.51 -5.56
N VAL A 292 -9.18 -3.27 -4.99
CA VAL A 292 -9.44 -3.42 -3.55
C VAL A 292 -9.14 -4.85 -3.08
N ALA A 293 -9.49 -5.87 -3.87
CA ALA A 293 -9.30 -7.27 -3.50
C ALA A 293 -7.82 -7.62 -3.32
N VAL A 294 -6.97 -7.19 -4.26
CA VAL A 294 -5.53 -7.38 -4.18
C VAL A 294 -4.92 -6.61 -3.01
N ILE A 295 -5.34 -5.36 -2.81
CA ILE A 295 -4.88 -4.51 -1.70
C ILE A 295 -5.20 -5.15 -0.35
N THR A 296 -6.45 -5.54 -0.10
CA THR A 296 -6.87 -6.12 1.17
C THR A 296 -6.19 -7.47 1.43
N ARG A 297 -6.00 -8.29 0.38
CA ARG A 297 -5.25 -9.54 0.50
C ARG A 297 -3.80 -9.29 0.91
N THR A 298 -3.11 -8.40 0.21
CA THR A 298 -1.71 -8.09 0.51
C THR A 298 -1.56 -7.45 1.90
N LEU A 299 -2.52 -6.63 2.34
CA LEU A 299 -2.55 -6.10 3.70
C LEU A 299 -2.60 -7.21 4.75
N VAL A 300 -3.56 -8.13 4.64
CA VAL A 300 -3.73 -9.24 5.58
C VAL A 300 -2.53 -10.18 5.57
N GLU A 301 -1.97 -10.48 4.40
CA GLU A 301 -0.75 -11.29 4.29
C GLU A 301 0.43 -10.64 5.00
N GLN A 302 0.62 -9.33 4.83
CA GLN A 302 1.72 -8.63 5.49
C GLN A 302 1.50 -8.54 7.00
N VAL A 303 0.28 -8.29 7.50
CA VAL A 303 -0.01 -8.29 8.95
C VAL A 303 0.20 -9.70 9.54
N ARG A 304 -0.21 -10.74 8.84
CA ARG A 304 -0.01 -12.14 9.27
C ARG A 304 1.47 -12.49 9.45
N VAL A 305 2.30 -12.09 8.49
CA VAL A 305 3.76 -12.36 8.48
C VAL A 305 4.54 -11.36 9.34
N SER A 306 3.94 -10.23 9.71
CA SER A 306 4.57 -9.25 10.61
C SER A 306 4.83 -9.89 11.97
N GLY A 307 6.08 -9.81 12.43
CA GLY A 307 6.54 -10.35 13.71
C GLY A 307 6.87 -11.85 13.73
N ASP A 308 6.71 -12.58 12.62
CA ASP A 308 7.11 -13.99 12.57
C ASP A 308 8.62 -14.11 12.28
N GLU A 309 9.41 -14.49 13.30
CA GLU A 309 10.59 -15.31 13.03
C GLU A 309 10.11 -16.58 12.29
N PRO A 310 10.84 -17.09 11.28
CA PRO A 310 10.45 -18.31 10.60
C PRO A 310 10.21 -19.36 11.68
N ILE A 311 8.98 -19.90 11.73
CA ILE A 311 8.58 -20.93 12.69
C ILE A 311 9.58 -22.08 12.52
N GLU A 312 10.66 -22.07 13.30
CA GLU A 312 11.44 -23.25 13.54
C GLU A 312 10.47 -24.17 14.25
N LEU A 313 10.05 -25.23 13.55
CA LEU A 313 9.24 -26.33 14.07
C LEU A 313 10.01 -27.01 15.21
N HIS A 314 10.25 -26.33 16.33
CA HIS A 314 10.46 -26.98 17.60
C HIS A 314 9.06 -27.42 18.03
N ALA A 315 8.68 -28.60 17.55
CA ALA A 315 7.56 -29.39 18.06
C ALA A 315 7.81 -29.81 19.52
N ALA A 316 8.12 -28.84 20.38
CA ALA A 316 8.17 -29.04 21.80
C ALA A 316 6.71 -29.01 22.29
N PRO A 317 6.30 -29.95 23.16
CA PRO A 317 4.98 -29.95 23.77
C PRO A 317 4.91 -28.80 24.77
N THR A 318 4.75 -27.57 24.29
CA THR A 318 4.42 -26.43 25.14
C THR A 318 2.96 -26.62 25.56
N VAL A 319 2.70 -26.48 26.86
CA VAL A 319 1.34 -26.55 27.42
C VAL A 319 0.43 -25.63 26.60
N PRO A 320 -0.76 -26.08 26.15
CA PRO A 320 -1.66 -25.26 25.36
C PRO A 320 -1.99 -23.98 26.14
N SER A 321 -1.53 -22.84 25.63
CA SER A 321 -1.81 -21.55 26.23
C SER A 321 -3.23 -21.12 25.81
N LEU A 322 -4.06 -20.80 26.79
CA LEU A 322 -5.40 -20.27 26.55
C LEU A 322 -5.38 -18.77 26.22
N GLU A 323 -4.27 -18.09 26.51
CA GLU A 323 -4.17 -16.63 26.42
C GLU A 323 -3.87 -16.19 25.00
N THR A 324 -4.78 -15.38 24.44
CA THR A 324 -4.60 -14.74 23.14
C THR A 324 -3.90 -13.41 23.34
N THR A 325 -2.69 -13.26 22.78
CA THR A 325 -1.88 -12.05 22.95
C THR A 325 -2.50 -10.87 22.19
N ALA A 326 -2.01 -9.65 22.43
CA ALA A 326 -2.45 -8.47 21.68
C ALA A 326 -2.09 -8.58 20.19
N GLU A 327 -0.91 -9.12 19.88
CA GLU A 327 -0.46 -9.38 18.51
C GLU A 327 -1.32 -10.45 17.81
N ASP A 328 -1.71 -11.51 18.52
CA ASP A 328 -2.62 -12.52 17.98
C ASP A 328 -3.98 -11.90 17.64
N ARG A 329 -4.50 -10.99 18.48
CA ARG A 329 -5.75 -10.26 18.23
C ARG A 329 -5.64 -9.33 17.03
N GLU A 330 -4.54 -8.61 16.87
CA GLU A 330 -4.29 -7.76 15.70
C GLU A 330 -4.31 -8.58 14.39
N LYS A 331 -3.68 -9.77 14.40
CA LYS A 331 -3.71 -10.69 13.25
C LYS A 331 -5.14 -11.17 12.96
N VAL A 332 -5.95 -11.44 13.97
CA VAL A 332 -7.36 -11.84 13.82
C VAL A 332 -8.22 -10.68 13.32
N GLU A 333 -8.05 -9.48 13.86
CA GLU A 333 -8.77 -8.26 13.45
C GLU A 333 -8.45 -7.88 12.00
N SER A 334 -7.25 -8.19 11.51
CA SER A 334 -6.90 -7.95 10.11
C SER A 334 -7.83 -8.65 9.11
N LEU A 335 -8.48 -9.76 9.49
CA LEU A 335 -9.44 -10.45 8.61
C LEU A 335 -10.66 -9.58 8.28
N GLU A 336 -10.99 -8.58 9.10
CA GLU A 336 -12.12 -7.68 8.85
C GLU A 336 -11.97 -6.93 7.52
N TRP A 337 -10.73 -6.61 7.12
CA TRP A 337 -10.43 -6.01 5.82
C TRP A 337 -10.92 -6.84 4.63
N LEU A 338 -10.91 -8.17 4.74
CA LEU A 338 -11.39 -9.08 3.70
C LEU A 338 -12.90 -9.34 3.77
N LEU A 339 -13.56 -8.94 4.86
CA LEU A 339 -14.98 -9.16 5.09
C LEU A 339 -15.86 -8.01 4.59
N PHE A 340 -15.28 -6.84 4.29
CA PHE A 340 -16.00 -5.70 3.70
C PHE A 340 -16.63 -6.02 2.35
N ASP A 341 -15.92 -6.75 1.49
CA ASP A 341 -16.45 -7.21 0.20
C ASP A 341 -16.81 -8.70 0.25
N THR A 342 -17.94 -9.05 -0.36
CA THR A 342 -18.37 -10.43 -0.54
C THR A 342 -17.48 -11.17 -1.55
N SER A 343 -16.87 -10.46 -2.51
CA SER A 343 -16.00 -11.08 -3.53
C SER A 343 -14.73 -11.68 -2.93
N THR A 344 -14.17 -11.03 -1.90
CA THR A 344 -12.95 -11.44 -1.19
C THR A 344 -13.17 -12.52 -0.13
N ARG A 345 -14.41 -13.00 0.05
CA ARG A 345 -14.75 -13.98 1.09
C ARG A 345 -13.98 -15.30 0.97
N GLY A 346 -13.73 -15.75 -0.25
CA GLY A 346 -12.90 -16.95 -0.49
C GLY A 346 -11.45 -16.76 -0.02
N GLU A 347 -10.90 -15.57 -0.21
CA GLU A 347 -9.55 -15.23 0.28
C GLU A 347 -9.52 -15.12 1.81
N ALA A 348 -10.60 -14.59 2.42
CA ALA A 348 -10.74 -14.57 3.89
C ALA A 348 -10.63 -15.97 4.50
N ILE A 349 -11.23 -17.00 3.86
CA ILE A 349 -11.09 -18.40 4.30
C ILE A 349 -9.64 -18.88 4.19
N LYS A 350 -8.95 -18.58 3.08
CA LYS A 350 -7.54 -18.98 2.88
C LYS A 350 -6.62 -18.36 3.93
N GLN A 351 -6.78 -17.07 4.22
CA GLN A 351 -5.98 -16.38 5.23
C GLN A 351 -6.35 -16.82 6.66
N ALA A 352 -7.62 -17.08 6.94
CA ALA A 352 -8.05 -17.65 8.22
C ALA A 352 -7.46 -19.04 8.45
N ASN A 353 -7.43 -19.91 7.44
CA ASN A 353 -6.75 -21.21 7.52
C ASN A 353 -5.26 -21.04 7.82
N ALA A 354 -4.58 -20.09 7.18
CA ALA A 354 -3.17 -19.81 7.45
C ALA A 354 -2.92 -19.36 8.90
N LEU A 355 -3.78 -18.50 9.45
CA LEU A 355 -3.73 -18.08 10.85
C LEU A 355 -4.00 -19.25 11.80
N MET A 356 -5.06 -20.03 11.54
CA MET A 356 -5.40 -21.21 12.35
C MET A 356 -4.28 -22.25 12.33
N ARG A 357 -3.62 -22.50 11.18
CA ARG A 357 -2.43 -23.37 11.12
C ARG A 357 -1.33 -22.88 12.06
N GLY A 358 -0.98 -21.59 11.99
CA GLY A 358 0.04 -21.00 12.85
C GLY A 358 -0.31 -21.09 14.33
N PHE A 359 -1.51 -20.69 14.71
CA PHE A 359 -1.97 -20.71 16.10
C PHE A 359 -2.05 -22.12 16.68
N VAL A 360 -2.56 -23.11 15.93
CA VAL A 360 -2.63 -24.49 16.41
C VAL A 360 -1.24 -25.11 16.54
N CYS A 361 -0.32 -24.85 15.60
CA CYS A 361 1.08 -25.29 15.72
C CYS A 361 1.77 -24.73 16.98
N LEU A 362 1.40 -23.51 17.41
CA LEU A 362 1.90 -22.86 18.62
C LEU A 362 1.10 -23.24 19.89
N GLY A 363 0.12 -24.13 19.81
CA GLY A 363 -0.73 -24.53 20.93
C GLY A 363 -1.74 -23.47 21.40
N LYS A 364 -1.94 -22.39 20.63
CA LYS A 364 -2.84 -21.27 20.93
C LYS A 364 -4.26 -21.53 20.40
N ILE A 365 -4.95 -22.51 20.97
CA ILE A 365 -6.31 -22.90 20.53
C ILE A 365 -7.35 -21.77 20.73
N GLY A 366 -7.14 -20.90 21.72
CA GLY A 366 -7.99 -19.73 21.96
C GLY A 366 -8.03 -18.78 20.76
N ALA A 367 -6.84 -18.42 20.25
CA ALA A 367 -6.69 -17.55 19.07
C ALA A 367 -7.31 -18.18 17.82
N ALA A 368 -7.05 -19.46 17.56
CA ALA A 368 -7.66 -20.18 16.43
C ALA A 368 -9.20 -20.18 16.49
N ARG A 369 -9.78 -20.29 17.69
CA ARG A 369 -11.23 -20.22 17.90
C ARG A 369 -11.77 -18.81 17.64
N GLU A 370 -11.02 -17.78 18.00
CA GLU A 370 -11.38 -16.38 17.71
C GLU A 370 -11.35 -16.11 16.20
N THR A 371 -10.32 -16.59 15.50
CA THR A 371 -10.24 -16.55 14.03
C THR A 371 -11.47 -17.19 13.37
N TYR A 372 -11.85 -18.40 13.80
CA TYR A 372 -13.00 -19.11 13.26
C TYR A 372 -14.32 -18.33 13.46
N ARG A 373 -14.52 -17.76 14.65
CA ARG A 373 -15.73 -16.99 14.98
C ARG A 373 -15.83 -15.65 14.26
N LYS A 374 -14.71 -15.08 13.82
CA LYS A 374 -14.73 -13.82 13.05
C LYS A 374 -15.30 -13.99 11.66
N LEU A 375 -15.22 -15.19 11.08
CA LEU A 375 -15.83 -15.47 9.79
C LEU A 375 -17.36 -15.63 9.96
N PRO A 376 -18.18 -14.93 9.15
CA PRO A 376 -19.62 -15.12 9.17
C PRO A 376 -20.03 -16.57 8.83
N SER A 377 -21.14 -17.04 9.39
CA SER A 377 -21.59 -18.44 9.22
C SER A 377 -21.95 -18.82 7.78
N ASP A 378 -22.25 -17.83 6.93
CA ASP A 378 -22.53 -18.03 5.50
C ASP A 378 -21.27 -18.03 4.62
N SER A 379 -20.08 -17.80 5.20
CA SER A 379 -18.82 -17.65 4.45
C SER A 379 -18.54 -18.81 3.52
N VAL A 380 -18.82 -20.05 3.94
CA VAL A 380 -18.64 -21.25 3.10
C VAL A 380 -19.52 -21.18 1.86
N LYS A 381 -20.79 -20.81 2.02
CA LYS A 381 -21.76 -20.71 0.90
C LYS A 381 -21.37 -19.58 -0.04
N VAL A 382 -21.07 -18.40 0.49
CA VAL A 382 -20.69 -17.21 -0.29
C VAL A 382 -19.38 -17.46 -1.06
N ALA A 383 -18.40 -18.12 -0.43
CA ALA A 383 -17.15 -18.48 -1.09
C ALA A 383 -17.38 -19.50 -2.21
N MET A 384 -18.19 -20.54 -1.99
CA MET A 384 -18.55 -21.49 -3.04
C MET A 384 -19.24 -20.82 -4.22
N ASP A 385 -20.24 -19.97 -3.96
CA ASP A 385 -20.96 -19.26 -5.01
C ASP A 385 -20.02 -18.32 -5.81
N SER A 386 -19.06 -17.69 -5.13
CA SER A 386 -18.03 -16.85 -5.75
C SER A 386 -17.09 -17.68 -6.62
N TRP A 387 -16.54 -18.76 -6.08
CA TRP A 387 -15.60 -19.62 -6.79
C TRP A 387 -16.23 -20.34 -7.98
N SER A 388 -17.48 -20.78 -7.85
CA SER A 388 -18.24 -21.37 -8.96
C SER A 388 -18.53 -20.35 -10.08
N ARG A 389 -18.69 -19.06 -9.75
CA ARG A 389 -18.82 -18.00 -10.76
C ARG A 389 -17.50 -17.70 -11.48
N SER A 390 -16.36 -17.89 -10.82
CA SER A 390 -15.03 -17.75 -11.41
C SER A 390 -14.47 -19.04 -12.02
N ALA A 391 -15.19 -20.16 -11.89
CA ALA A 391 -14.77 -21.45 -12.42
C ALA A 391 -14.70 -21.43 -13.95
N GLY A 392 -13.80 -22.23 -14.52
CA GLY A 392 -13.66 -22.38 -15.96
C GLY A 392 -14.91 -22.96 -16.64
N PRO A 393 -14.94 -23.07 -17.98
CA PRO A 393 -16.09 -23.58 -18.73
C PRO A 393 -16.56 -24.99 -18.32
N ASP A 394 -15.70 -25.77 -17.66
CA ASP A 394 -15.99 -27.12 -17.15
C ASP A 394 -16.69 -27.10 -15.77
N GLY A 395 -16.84 -25.95 -15.12
CA GLY A 395 -17.50 -25.78 -13.82
C GLY A 395 -16.72 -26.36 -12.63
N GLU A 396 -15.51 -26.87 -12.83
CA GLU A 396 -14.66 -27.36 -11.76
C GLU A 396 -13.97 -26.22 -11.00
N LEU A 397 -13.94 -26.35 -9.67
CA LEU A 397 -13.24 -25.42 -8.79
C LEU A 397 -11.72 -25.55 -8.94
N SER A 398 -11.01 -24.46 -8.65
CA SER A 398 -9.55 -24.52 -8.55
C SER A 398 -9.15 -25.48 -7.42
N ALA A 399 -8.10 -26.26 -7.64
CA ALA A 399 -7.54 -27.15 -6.62
C ALA A 399 -7.18 -26.41 -5.33
N GLU A 400 -6.78 -25.13 -5.41
CA GLU A 400 -6.48 -24.32 -4.24
C GLU A 400 -7.74 -23.97 -3.43
N ASP A 401 -8.86 -23.72 -4.10
CA ASP A 401 -10.13 -23.36 -3.46
C ASP A 401 -10.77 -24.58 -2.79
N GLU A 402 -10.75 -25.73 -3.47
CA GLU A 402 -11.19 -27.00 -2.89
C GLU A 402 -10.38 -27.39 -1.65
N ASN A 403 -9.05 -27.30 -1.74
CA ASN A 403 -8.17 -27.62 -0.62
C ASN A 403 -8.36 -26.63 0.55
N ALA A 404 -8.56 -25.33 0.27
CA ALA A 404 -8.86 -24.34 1.30
C ALA A 404 -10.19 -24.61 2.01
N MET A 405 -11.23 -24.99 1.26
CA MET A 405 -12.53 -25.35 1.83
C MET A 405 -12.41 -26.59 2.73
N ARG A 406 -11.75 -27.63 2.23
CA ARG A 406 -11.51 -28.86 2.99
C ARG A 406 -10.73 -28.59 4.27
N GLU A 407 -9.70 -27.76 4.20
CA GLU A 407 -8.89 -27.35 5.33
C GLU A 407 -9.72 -26.57 6.38
N PHE A 408 -10.61 -25.69 5.92
CA PHE A 408 -11.50 -24.95 6.82
C PHE A 408 -12.42 -25.90 7.61
N LEU A 409 -13.01 -26.89 6.95
CA LEU A 409 -13.83 -27.93 7.59
C LEU A 409 -13.00 -28.83 8.54
N CYS A 410 -11.73 -29.08 8.22
CA CYS A 410 -10.81 -29.78 9.13
C CYS A 410 -10.62 -29.01 10.44
N PHE A 411 -10.49 -27.68 10.38
CA PHE A 411 -10.41 -26.83 11.57
C PHE A 411 -11.72 -26.74 12.33
N GLU A 412 -12.87 -26.68 11.65
CA GLU A 412 -14.19 -26.73 12.29
C GLU A 412 -14.33 -27.98 13.17
N ASN A 413 -14.01 -29.16 12.62
CA ASN A 413 -14.05 -30.42 13.37
C ASN A 413 -13.07 -30.42 14.55
N LEU A 414 -11.85 -29.91 14.37
CA LEU A 414 -10.87 -29.80 15.45
C LEU A 414 -11.36 -28.90 16.59
N LEU A 415 -11.93 -27.73 16.26
CA LEU A 415 -12.43 -26.78 17.27
C LEU A 415 -13.68 -27.31 17.98
N LYS A 416 -14.53 -28.05 17.28
CA LYS A 416 -15.67 -28.78 17.85
C LYS A 416 -15.19 -29.79 18.89
N VAL A 417 -14.20 -30.62 18.56
CA VAL A 417 -13.59 -31.59 19.50
C VAL A 417 -13.09 -30.92 20.77
N HIS A 418 -12.37 -29.81 20.65
CA HIS A 418 -11.87 -29.07 21.81
C HIS A 418 -13.01 -28.52 22.68
N THR A 419 -14.13 -28.13 22.07
CA THR A 419 -15.32 -27.64 22.80
C THR A 419 -15.98 -28.79 23.56
N SER A 420 -16.23 -29.94 22.90
CA SER A 420 -16.79 -31.14 23.53
C SER A 420 -15.90 -31.66 24.66
N PHE A 421 -14.58 -31.63 24.48
CA PHE A 421 -13.62 -32.00 25.53
C PHE A 421 -13.66 -31.03 26.71
N GLN A 422 -13.75 -29.71 26.47
CA GLN A 422 -13.89 -28.71 27.54
C GLN A 422 -15.18 -28.89 28.34
N GLU A 423 -16.29 -29.19 27.67
CA GLU A 423 -17.59 -29.49 28.32
C GLU A 423 -17.47 -30.72 29.23
N TRP A 424 -16.93 -31.83 28.70
CA TRP A 424 -16.67 -33.04 29.47
C TRP A 424 -15.71 -32.79 30.65
N PHE A 425 -14.60 -32.09 30.41
CA PHE A 425 -13.59 -31.80 31.43
C PHE A 425 -14.17 -30.99 32.59
N ASN A 426 -14.97 -29.96 32.29
CA ASN A 426 -15.66 -29.15 33.29
C ASN A 426 -16.66 -29.99 34.09
N GLN A 427 -17.45 -30.84 33.43
CA GLN A 427 -18.41 -31.71 34.11
C GLN A 427 -17.72 -32.76 34.98
N PHE A 428 -16.61 -33.34 34.51
CA PHE A 428 -15.87 -34.37 35.23
C PHE A 428 -15.14 -33.82 36.46
N HIS A 429 -14.42 -32.70 36.32
CA HIS A 429 -13.59 -32.15 37.39
C HIS A 429 -14.32 -31.17 38.32
N ARG A 430 -15.24 -30.34 37.83
CA ARG A 430 -15.85 -29.25 38.62
C ARG A 430 -17.20 -29.61 39.22
N ARG A 431 -17.88 -30.63 38.70
CA ARG A 431 -19.27 -30.98 39.07
C ARG A 431 -19.42 -32.38 39.66
N LYS A 432 -18.31 -33.00 40.06
CA LYS A 432 -18.34 -34.31 40.74
C LYS A 432 -18.96 -34.14 42.15
N PRO A 433 -20.04 -34.87 42.49
CA PRO A 433 -20.65 -34.80 43.81
C PRO A 433 -19.66 -35.19 44.91
N THR A 434 -19.63 -34.41 45.99
CA THR A 434 -18.78 -34.67 47.16
C THR A 434 -19.46 -35.66 48.10
N PRO A 435 -18.76 -36.68 48.60
CA PRO A 435 -19.33 -37.62 49.56
C PRO A 435 -19.74 -36.88 50.86
N PRO A 436 -20.87 -37.23 51.49
CA PRO A 436 -21.25 -36.69 52.80
C PRO A 436 -20.18 -36.99 53.86
N GLU A 437 -19.98 -36.08 54.82
CA GLU A 437 -19.06 -36.28 55.94
C GLU A 437 -19.45 -37.52 56.77
N GLU A 438 -18.44 -38.30 57.20
CA GLU A 438 -18.65 -39.47 58.05
C GLU A 438 -19.29 -39.07 59.37
N LEU A 439 -20.36 -39.78 59.76
CA LEU A 439 -21.02 -39.59 61.04
C LEU A 439 -20.06 -39.84 62.20
N ALA A 440 -20.08 -38.93 63.18
CA ALA A 440 -19.43 -39.18 64.47
C ALA A 440 -20.02 -40.42 65.15
N PRO A 441 -19.21 -41.26 65.83
CA PRO A 441 -19.65 -42.53 66.41
C PRO A 441 -20.74 -42.39 67.49
N ASP A 442 -20.95 -41.19 68.04
CA ASP A 442 -21.93 -40.81 69.05
C ASP A 442 -23.16 -40.06 68.50
N ALA A 443 -23.34 -40.00 67.18
CA ALA A 443 -24.40 -39.23 66.52
C ALA A 443 -25.83 -39.64 66.96
N ARG A 444 -26.69 -38.63 67.16
CA ARG A 444 -28.08 -38.79 67.61
C ARG A 444 -28.98 -39.34 66.50
N PHE A 445 -30.12 -39.95 66.86
CA PHE A 445 -31.06 -40.52 65.89
C PHE A 445 -31.49 -39.56 64.75
N PRO A 446 -31.79 -38.27 64.98
CA PRO A 446 -32.10 -37.32 63.91
C PRO A 446 -30.93 -37.08 62.93
N GLU A 447 -29.69 -37.11 63.43
CA GLU A 447 -28.49 -36.95 62.62
C GLU A 447 -28.23 -38.18 61.75
N LYS A 448 -28.55 -39.38 62.25
CA LYS A 448 -28.53 -40.63 61.47
C LYS A 448 -29.54 -40.60 60.31
N VAL A 449 -30.77 -40.16 60.58
CA VAL A 449 -31.81 -40.02 59.54
C VAL A 449 -31.43 -38.93 58.52
N ALA A 450 -30.89 -37.79 58.97
CA ALA A 450 -30.41 -36.74 58.08
C ALA A 450 -29.23 -37.21 57.20
N HIS A 451 -28.31 -38.00 57.76
CA HIS A 451 -27.21 -38.60 57.01
C HIS A 451 -27.70 -39.65 56.00
N GLU A 452 -28.69 -40.48 56.34
CA GLU A 452 -29.33 -41.39 55.38
C GLU A 452 -29.98 -40.63 54.22
N HIS A 453 -30.68 -39.53 54.50
CA HIS A 453 -31.23 -38.67 53.45
C HIS A 453 -30.12 -38.04 52.58
N LYS A 454 -29.04 -37.53 53.19
CA LYS A 454 -27.87 -37.00 52.46
C LYS A 454 -27.19 -38.07 51.61
N LEU A 455 -27.05 -39.30 52.10
CA LEU A 455 -26.54 -40.44 51.35
C LEU A 455 -27.41 -40.76 50.14
N ARG A 456 -28.74 -40.81 50.31
CA ARG A 456 -29.67 -41.07 49.20
C ARG A 456 -29.62 -39.96 48.15
N SER A 457 -29.60 -38.69 48.56
CA SER A 457 -29.44 -37.57 47.63
C SER A 457 -28.09 -37.64 46.90
N TYR A 458 -27.00 -37.94 47.62
CA TYR A 458 -25.67 -38.12 47.06
C TYR A 458 -25.63 -39.23 46.01
N THR A 459 -26.23 -40.40 46.27
CA THR A 459 -26.26 -41.50 45.30
C THR A 459 -27.02 -41.14 44.03
N VAL A 460 -28.15 -40.42 44.16
CA VAL A 460 -28.93 -39.96 42.99
C VAL A 460 -28.12 -38.94 42.17
N GLU A 461 -27.50 -37.97 42.82
CA GLU A 461 -26.64 -36.98 42.16
C GLU A 461 -25.42 -37.62 41.49
N LEU A 462 -24.82 -38.63 42.14
CA LEU A 462 -23.68 -39.38 41.60
C LEU A 462 -24.06 -40.17 40.36
N ASP A 463 -25.22 -40.81 40.35
CA ASP A 463 -25.70 -41.58 39.19
C ASP A 463 -26.07 -40.66 38.02
N GLN A 464 -26.70 -39.51 38.29
CA GLN A 464 -26.94 -38.48 37.27
C GLN A 464 -25.64 -37.92 36.70
N TRP A 465 -24.65 -37.65 37.56
CA TRP A 465 -23.33 -37.20 37.15
C TRP A 465 -22.63 -38.25 36.27
N ARG A 466 -22.65 -39.54 36.65
CA ARG A 466 -22.09 -40.64 35.86
C ARG A 466 -22.74 -40.74 34.48
N LEU A 467 -24.07 -40.66 34.42
CA LEU A 467 -24.82 -40.69 33.16
C LEU A 467 -24.41 -39.52 32.26
N MET A 468 -24.33 -38.30 32.81
CA MET A 468 -23.91 -37.11 32.07
C MET A 468 -22.48 -37.23 31.55
N VAL A 469 -21.53 -37.63 32.40
CA VAL A 469 -20.12 -37.85 32.02
C VAL A 469 -20.00 -38.91 30.92
N SER A 470 -20.76 -40.01 31.02
CA SER A 470 -20.77 -41.05 29.98
C SER A 470 -21.32 -40.55 28.65
N THR A 471 -22.31 -39.65 28.69
CA THR A 471 -22.94 -39.08 27.48
C THR A 471 -21.98 -38.11 26.80
N LEU A 472 -21.40 -37.19 27.56
CA LEU A 472 -20.37 -36.27 27.07
C LEU A 472 -19.14 -37.03 26.55
N ALA A 473 -18.72 -38.12 27.19
CA ALA A 473 -17.62 -38.95 26.70
C ALA A 473 -17.93 -39.63 25.36
N ARG A 474 -19.18 -40.06 25.12
CA ARG A 474 -19.61 -40.58 23.81
C ARG A 474 -19.64 -39.47 22.74
N GLU A 475 -20.01 -38.25 23.12
CA GLU A 475 -19.95 -37.09 22.21
C GLU A 475 -18.51 -36.75 21.84
N VAL A 476 -17.59 -36.71 22.82
CA VAL A 476 -16.15 -36.55 22.58
C VAL A 476 -15.63 -37.66 21.68
N LYS A 477 -16.03 -38.92 21.90
CA LYS A 477 -15.67 -40.03 21.01
C LYS A 477 -16.11 -39.78 19.57
N ARG A 478 -17.38 -39.43 19.36
CA ARG A 478 -17.91 -39.15 18.02
C ARG A 478 -17.12 -38.04 17.35
N ASP A 479 -16.96 -36.91 18.03
CA ASP A 479 -16.31 -35.75 17.43
C ASP A 479 -14.81 -36.02 17.14
N VAL A 480 -14.11 -36.77 18.00
CA VAL A 480 -12.71 -37.18 17.74
C VAL A 480 -12.65 -38.15 16.56
N LEU A 481 -13.59 -39.08 16.44
CA LEU A 481 -13.66 -39.97 15.28
C LEU A 481 -13.98 -39.20 13.98
N ASP A 482 -14.77 -38.13 14.02
CA ASP A 482 -15.00 -37.26 12.85
C ASP A 482 -13.68 -36.62 12.34
N VAL A 483 -12.70 -36.40 13.23
CA VAL A 483 -11.34 -35.97 12.88
C VAL A 483 -10.48 -37.14 12.41
N LEU A 484 -10.44 -38.26 13.14
CA LEU A 484 -9.57 -39.40 12.79
C LEU A 484 -10.01 -40.11 11.50
N LEU A 485 -11.32 -40.16 11.24
CA LEU A 485 -11.95 -40.80 10.09
C LEU A 485 -12.48 -39.76 9.10
N PHE A 486 -11.81 -38.60 9.02
CA PHE A 486 -12.20 -37.54 8.10
C PHE A 486 -12.28 -38.07 6.65
N ILE A 487 -13.36 -37.72 5.96
CA ILE A 487 -13.73 -38.26 4.65
C ILE A 487 -12.64 -38.05 3.59
N ASP A 488 -12.53 -39.00 2.66
CA ASP A 488 -11.76 -38.90 1.42
C ASP A 488 -10.30 -38.42 1.59
N GLY A 489 -9.46 -39.30 2.18
CA GLY A 489 -8.01 -39.11 2.27
C GLY A 489 -7.47 -38.64 3.63
N GLY A 490 -8.33 -38.41 4.61
CA GLY A 490 -7.94 -38.11 5.99
C GLY A 490 -7.78 -36.62 6.32
N TRP A 491 -7.64 -36.32 7.61
CA TRP A 491 -7.65 -34.95 8.15
C TRP A 491 -6.38 -34.17 7.80
N MET A 492 -6.52 -32.91 7.35
CA MET A 492 -5.40 -32.07 6.91
C MET A 492 -4.55 -32.74 5.80
N VAL A 493 -5.23 -33.39 4.84
CA VAL A 493 -4.62 -33.95 3.62
C VAL A 493 -5.34 -33.37 2.40
N ASP A 494 -4.57 -32.81 1.47
CA ASP A 494 -5.10 -32.28 0.20
C ASP A 494 -5.45 -33.41 -0.77
N GLN A 495 -6.54 -33.25 -1.51
CA GLN A 495 -6.98 -34.23 -2.52
C GLN A 495 -6.35 -33.98 -3.88
N ARG A 496 -6.30 -32.71 -4.30
CA ARG A 496 -5.67 -32.29 -5.55
C ARG A 496 -4.30 -31.69 -5.22
N LYS A 497 -3.26 -32.18 -5.89
CA LYS A 497 -1.89 -31.65 -5.72
C LYS A 497 -1.76 -30.31 -6.45
N THR A 498 -1.26 -29.29 -5.75
CA THR A 498 -0.91 -27.96 -6.25
C THR A 498 0.57 -27.66 -5.98
N ALA A 499 1.09 -26.55 -6.54
CA ALA A 499 2.45 -26.09 -6.24
C ALA A 499 2.66 -25.79 -4.73
N THR A 500 1.57 -25.46 -4.01
CA THR A 500 1.53 -25.16 -2.57
C THR A 500 1.15 -26.36 -1.69
N SER A 501 0.91 -27.54 -2.28
CA SER A 501 0.58 -28.78 -1.56
C SER A 501 1.75 -29.76 -1.47
N GLY A 502 2.93 -29.40 -1.99
CA GLY A 502 4.12 -30.24 -1.92
C GLY A 502 4.66 -30.34 -0.49
N VAL A 503 5.28 -31.48 -0.14
CA VAL A 503 5.91 -31.72 1.18
C VAL A 503 6.97 -30.66 1.53
N ASP A 504 7.58 -30.06 0.52
CA ASP A 504 8.60 -29.01 0.67
C ASP A 504 8.02 -27.60 0.86
N SER A 505 6.74 -27.39 0.54
CA SER A 505 6.07 -26.11 0.72
C SER A 505 5.87 -25.79 2.21
N SER A 506 5.87 -24.50 2.57
CA SER A 506 5.62 -24.07 3.96
C SER A 506 4.26 -24.60 4.47
N ARG A 507 3.21 -24.52 3.64
CA ARG A 507 1.87 -25.04 3.98
C ARG A 507 1.88 -26.56 4.17
N GLY A 508 2.49 -27.31 3.26
CA GLY A 508 2.59 -28.78 3.37
C GLY A 508 3.31 -29.22 4.65
N ARG A 509 4.42 -28.56 5.01
CA ARG A 509 5.13 -28.81 6.27
C ARG A 509 4.26 -28.51 7.50
N GLN A 510 3.53 -27.41 7.48
CA GLN A 510 2.58 -27.06 8.56
C GLN A 510 1.48 -28.10 8.70
N MET A 511 0.87 -28.57 7.59
CA MET A 511 -0.19 -29.58 7.64
C MET A 511 0.32 -30.93 8.17
N ALA A 512 1.51 -31.36 7.74
CA ALA A 512 2.13 -32.57 8.27
C ALA A 512 2.46 -32.44 9.78
N ALA A 513 2.94 -31.28 10.21
CA ALA A 513 3.19 -31.01 11.62
C ALA A 513 1.91 -31.03 12.46
N LEU A 514 0.82 -30.43 11.97
CA LEU A 514 -0.49 -30.46 12.62
C LEU A 514 -1.00 -31.89 12.78
N ARG A 515 -0.85 -32.75 11.76
CA ARG A 515 -1.22 -34.17 11.85
C ARG A 515 -0.44 -34.89 12.95
N ARG A 516 0.89 -34.75 12.94
CA ARG A 516 1.78 -35.36 13.94
C ARG A 516 1.55 -34.84 15.36
N LEU A 517 1.05 -33.61 15.51
CA LEU A 517 0.74 -33.05 16.82
C LEU A 517 -0.67 -33.46 17.29
N CYS A 518 -1.69 -33.18 16.47
CA CYS A 518 -3.08 -33.29 16.88
C CYS A 518 -3.59 -34.73 16.89
N ILE A 519 -3.20 -35.60 15.94
CA ILE A 519 -3.71 -36.97 15.87
C ILE A 519 -3.30 -37.76 17.13
N PRO A 520 -2.02 -37.80 17.54
CA PRO A 520 -1.63 -38.47 18.77
C PRO A 520 -2.25 -37.85 20.02
N GLN A 521 -2.26 -36.51 20.11
CA GLN A 521 -2.82 -35.80 21.26
C GLN A 521 -4.31 -36.08 21.45
N LEU A 522 -5.13 -35.94 20.40
CA LEU A 522 -6.57 -36.21 20.45
C LEU A 522 -6.85 -37.66 20.79
N THR A 523 -6.06 -38.59 20.25
CA THR A 523 -6.20 -40.01 20.53
C THR A 523 -5.92 -40.33 22.00
N LEU A 524 -4.81 -39.82 22.56
CA LEU A 524 -4.45 -40.06 23.95
C LEU A 524 -5.46 -39.41 24.92
N LEU A 525 -5.92 -38.20 24.60
CA LEU A 525 -7.00 -37.53 25.35
C LEU A 525 -8.30 -38.32 25.28
N LEU A 526 -8.69 -38.83 24.10
CA LEU A 526 -9.88 -39.66 23.95
C LEU A 526 -9.78 -40.93 24.80
N MET A 527 -8.66 -41.66 24.72
CA MET A 527 -8.46 -42.87 25.53
C MET A 527 -8.57 -42.58 27.03
N GLU A 528 -8.01 -41.46 27.49
CA GLU A 528 -8.12 -41.02 28.87
C GLU A 528 -9.57 -40.64 29.26
N THR A 529 -10.30 -39.94 28.39
CA THR A 529 -11.71 -39.60 28.64
C THR A 529 -12.59 -40.84 28.74
N LEU A 530 -12.37 -41.84 27.89
CA LEU A 530 -13.12 -43.10 27.89
C LEU A 530 -12.80 -43.93 29.14
N GLU A 531 -11.53 -44.04 29.51
CA GLU A 531 -11.10 -44.74 30.73
C GLU A 531 -11.72 -44.09 31.99
N LYS A 532 -11.57 -42.76 32.14
CA LYS A 532 -12.12 -42.01 33.29
C LYS A 532 -13.64 -42.01 33.36
N SER A 533 -14.33 -42.19 32.23
CA SER A 533 -15.79 -42.22 32.15
C SER A 533 -16.38 -43.64 32.27
N GLY A 534 -15.54 -44.66 32.52
CA GLY A 534 -16.00 -46.05 32.65
C GLY A 534 -16.41 -46.71 31.32
N LEU A 535 -15.91 -46.20 30.19
CA LEU A 535 -16.20 -46.71 28.85
C LEU A 535 -15.01 -47.48 28.26
N ALA A 536 -14.35 -48.31 29.09
CA ALA A 536 -13.12 -49.01 28.73
C ALA A 536 -13.24 -49.89 27.47
N ALA A 537 -14.41 -50.50 27.21
CA ALA A 537 -14.65 -51.31 26.01
C ALA A 537 -14.45 -50.54 24.70
N HIS A 538 -14.74 -49.23 24.69
CA HIS A 538 -14.60 -48.40 23.49
C HIS A 538 -13.14 -48.08 23.15
N VAL A 539 -12.21 -48.31 24.08
CA VAL A 539 -10.77 -48.11 23.84
C VAL A 539 -10.24 -49.09 22.79
N ALA A 540 -10.74 -50.32 22.76
CA ALA A 540 -10.34 -51.32 21.77
C ALA A 540 -10.71 -50.88 20.33
N GLU A 541 -11.87 -50.25 20.16
CA GLU A 541 -12.33 -49.72 18.87
C GLU A 541 -11.45 -48.54 18.40
N VAL A 542 -11.03 -47.67 19.33
CA VAL A 542 -10.10 -46.57 19.02
C VAL A 542 -8.75 -47.14 18.57
N VAL A 543 -8.22 -48.15 19.26
CA VAL A 543 -6.97 -48.82 18.87
C VAL A 543 -7.08 -49.49 17.49
N ALA A 544 -8.20 -50.16 17.22
CA ALA A 544 -8.47 -50.75 15.90
C ALA A 544 -8.53 -49.70 14.79
N THR A 545 -9.07 -48.51 15.11
CA THR A 545 -9.12 -47.38 14.17
C THR A 545 -7.72 -46.87 13.82
N ILE A 546 -6.84 -46.74 14.81
CA ILE A 546 -5.45 -46.29 14.59
C ILE A 546 -4.65 -47.31 13.77
N ALA A 547 -4.84 -48.60 14.05
CA ALA A 547 -4.16 -49.69 13.36
C ALA A 547 -4.70 -49.98 11.95
N SER A 548 -5.75 -49.28 11.52
CA SER A 548 -6.38 -49.52 10.22
C SER A 548 -5.47 -49.11 9.06
N GLU A 549 -5.23 -50.02 8.12
CA GLU A 549 -4.52 -49.74 6.86
C GLU A 549 -5.29 -48.79 5.93
N LYS A 550 -6.58 -48.52 6.21
CA LYS A 550 -7.38 -47.61 5.37
C LYS A 550 -6.94 -46.15 5.52
N GLN A 551 -6.59 -45.75 6.73
CA GLN A 551 -6.23 -44.36 7.07
C GLN A 551 -4.76 -44.23 7.47
N GLU A 552 -4.07 -45.35 7.73
CA GLU A 552 -2.66 -45.43 8.09
C GLU A 552 -2.25 -44.47 9.23
N LEU A 553 -3.17 -44.20 10.17
CA LEU A 553 -3.00 -43.22 11.24
C LEU A 553 -1.78 -43.50 12.11
N TYR A 554 -1.41 -44.78 12.26
CA TYR A 554 -0.22 -45.22 13.00
C TYR A 554 1.09 -44.58 12.50
N LYS A 555 1.16 -44.10 11.25
CA LYS A 555 2.34 -43.44 10.69
C LYS A 555 2.57 -42.03 11.25
N GLU A 556 1.55 -41.41 11.81
CA GLU A 556 1.62 -40.06 12.39
C GLU A 556 2.10 -40.05 13.84
N PHE A 557 2.22 -41.21 14.48
CA PHE A 557 2.65 -41.35 15.87
C PHE A 557 4.16 -41.60 15.95
N GLY A 558 4.80 -40.97 16.95
CA GLY A 558 6.13 -41.33 17.40
C GLY A 558 6.16 -42.69 18.13
N ARG A 559 7.34 -43.30 18.26
CA ARG A 559 7.51 -44.60 18.95
C ARG A 559 7.04 -44.55 20.41
N GLU A 560 7.30 -43.45 21.10
CA GLU A 560 6.89 -43.28 22.51
C GLU A 560 5.37 -43.12 22.65
N GLU A 561 4.74 -42.41 21.71
CA GLU A 561 3.28 -42.20 21.69
C GLU A 561 2.55 -43.53 21.43
N LEU A 562 3.02 -44.34 20.47
CA LEU A 562 2.50 -45.70 20.25
C LEU A 562 2.69 -46.58 21.49
N GLY A 563 3.84 -46.47 22.16
CA GLY A 563 4.07 -47.14 23.44
C GLY A 563 3.03 -46.75 24.50
N THR A 564 2.69 -45.47 24.57
CA THR A 564 1.68 -44.92 25.49
C THR A 564 0.27 -45.40 25.15
N VAL A 565 -0.08 -45.43 23.87
CA VAL A 565 -1.35 -46.01 23.38
C VAL A 565 -1.47 -47.47 23.80
N LEU A 566 -0.44 -48.29 23.58
CA LEU A 566 -0.46 -49.70 23.99
C LEU A 566 -0.55 -49.88 25.51
N GLN A 567 0.12 -49.03 26.29
CA GLN A 567 0.01 -49.05 27.76
C GLN A 567 -1.40 -48.69 28.23
N LYS A 568 -2.02 -47.65 27.68
CA LYS A 568 -3.40 -47.26 27.98
C LYS A 568 -4.40 -48.35 27.54
N SER A 569 -4.18 -48.98 26.40
CA SER A 569 -4.98 -50.13 25.96
C SER A 569 -4.88 -51.29 26.94
N LYS A 570 -3.67 -51.62 27.42
CA LYS A 570 -3.47 -52.67 28.44
C LYS A 570 -4.16 -52.32 29.76
N ALA A 571 -4.15 -51.05 30.17
CA ALA A 571 -4.86 -50.60 31.37
C ALA A 571 -6.37 -50.80 31.22
N ALA A 572 -6.96 -50.39 30.09
CA ALA A 572 -8.37 -50.60 29.78
C ALA A 572 -8.75 -52.10 29.77
N SER A 573 -7.95 -52.96 29.13
CA SER A 573 -8.19 -54.42 29.13
C SER A 573 -8.15 -55.04 30.53
N LYS A 574 -7.31 -54.54 31.45
CA LYS A 574 -7.32 -55.01 32.85
C LYS A 574 -8.64 -54.71 33.54
N VAL A 575 -9.19 -53.51 33.33
CA VAL A 575 -10.49 -53.12 33.91
C VAL A 575 -11.59 -54.05 33.41
N LEU A 576 -11.63 -54.31 32.10
CA LEU A 576 -12.61 -55.22 31.48
C LEU A 576 -12.54 -56.66 32.01
N VAL A 577 -11.32 -57.16 32.24
CA VAL A 577 -11.13 -58.49 32.84
C VAL A 577 -11.59 -58.54 34.30
N TYR A 578 -11.38 -57.48 35.09
CA TYR A 578 -11.93 -57.40 36.45
C TYR A 578 -13.45 -57.31 36.46
N GLU A 579 -14.07 -56.76 35.42
CA GLU A 579 -15.52 -56.70 35.23
C GLU A 579 -16.12 -58.02 34.70
N GLY A 580 -15.30 -59.06 34.48
CA GLY A 580 -15.76 -60.40 34.06
C GLY A 580 -16.00 -60.54 32.56
N THR A 581 -15.43 -59.65 31.74
CA THR A 581 -15.42 -59.76 30.27
C THR A 581 -14.04 -60.20 29.77
N ASP A 582 -13.92 -60.53 28.48
CA ASP A 582 -12.62 -60.76 27.86
C ASP A 582 -11.81 -59.45 27.76
N ALA A 583 -10.57 -59.52 27.26
CA ALA A 583 -9.68 -58.36 27.17
C ALA A 583 -10.17 -57.24 26.23
N PHE A 584 -11.23 -57.49 25.45
CA PHE A 584 -11.83 -56.56 24.49
C PHE A 584 -13.28 -56.18 24.84
N GLY A 585 -13.82 -56.68 25.96
CA GLY A 585 -15.16 -56.35 26.45
C GLY A 585 -16.27 -57.28 25.93
N PHE A 586 -15.94 -58.41 25.31
CA PHE A 586 -16.92 -59.42 24.95
C PHE A 586 -17.24 -60.32 26.15
N ALA A 587 -18.48 -60.81 26.23
CA ALA A 587 -18.87 -61.74 27.27
C ALA A 587 -18.07 -63.05 27.17
N LEU A 588 -17.48 -63.50 28.28
CA LEU A 588 -16.81 -64.80 28.36
C LEU A 588 -17.86 -65.90 28.14
N GLN A 589 -17.72 -66.65 27.03
CA GLN A 589 -18.58 -67.80 26.72
C GLN A 589 -18.29 -68.98 27.62
#